data_AF-K6ZLJ6-F1
#
_entry.id   AF-K6ZLJ6-F1
#
_cell.length_a   1.000
_cell.length_b   1.000
_cell.length_c   1.000
_cell.angle_alpha   90.00
_cell.angle_beta   90.00
_cell.angle_gamma   90.00
#
_symmetry.space_group_name_H-M   'P 1'
#
loop_
_entity.id
_entity.type
_entity.pdbx_description
1 polymer ?
#
loop_
_entity_poly.entity_id
_entity_poly.type
_entity_poly.pdbx_seq_one_letter_code
_entity_poly.pdbx_strand_id
1 'polypeptide(L)'
;MALAKYACSALAVITLLILGMSNSYAEQKWYLLRHFEKELGDNPKLTEQGHSRARALATYFRYIPLSGVYSTDYRRTQQTAADTATLHKQAVVTYAPSEPEQFIDEISVLSHVLVVGHSNTIPDLVRALGGEAKDLTERDYGRLFIVTRDGDSVMTQSVIIPF
;
A
#
# COMPACT_ATOMS: atom_id res chain seq x y z
N MET A 1 43.42 26.60 -50.09
CA MET A 1 43.65 25.95 -48.78
C MET A 1 42.66 26.50 -47.76
N ALA A 2 41.50 25.85 -47.58
CA ALA A 2 40.53 26.26 -46.56
C ALA A 2 39.65 25.07 -46.17
N LEU A 3 40.16 24.20 -45.30
CA LEU A 3 39.39 23.12 -44.66
C LEU A 3 39.93 22.92 -43.25
N ALA A 4 39.44 23.70 -42.28
CA ALA A 4 39.53 23.40 -40.84
C ALA A 4 38.82 24.49 -40.02
N LYS A 5 37.48 24.54 -39.98
CA LYS A 5 36.76 25.41 -39.03
C LYS A 5 35.52 24.82 -38.35
N TYR A 6 35.15 23.56 -38.61
CA TYR A 6 33.86 23.03 -38.12
C TYR A 6 33.95 21.83 -37.16
N ALA A 7 35.15 21.44 -36.71
CA ALA A 7 35.33 20.22 -35.92
C ALA A 7 35.06 20.35 -34.40
N CYS A 8 34.85 21.55 -33.86
CA CYS A 8 34.80 21.76 -32.39
C CYS A 8 33.38 21.96 -31.82
N SER A 9 32.36 22.16 -32.66
CA SER A 9 31.03 22.60 -32.19
C SER A 9 30.05 21.45 -31.92
N ALA A 10 30.28 20.26 -32.49
CA ALA A 10 29.35 19.14 -32.38
C ALA A 10 29.47 18.36 -31.05
N LEU A 11 30.65 18.37 -30.43
CA LEU A 11 30.93 17.59 -29.22
C LEU A 11 30.30 18.23 -27.96
N ALA A 12 30.19 19.56 -27.92
CA ALA A 12 29.58 20.27 -26.78
C ALA A 12 28.04 20.18 -26.76
N VAL A 13 27.40 19.95 -27.91
CA VAL A 13 25.93 19.86 -28.03
C VAL A 13 25.42 18.49 -27.59
N ILE A 14 26.23 17.43 -27.73
CA ILE A 14 25.84 16.06 -27.35
C ILE A 14 25.94 15.86 -25.82
N THR A 15 26.87 16.53 -25.13
CA THR A 15 27.05 16.39 -23.67
C THR A 15 25.93 17.08 -22.87
N LEU A 16 25.20 18.03 -23.46
CA LEU A 16 24.13 18.78 -22.78
C LEU A 16 22.77 18.05 -22.77
N LEU A 17 22.63 16.95 -23.51
CA LEU A 17 21.36 16.19 -23.62
C LEU A 17 21.16 15.11 -22.55
N ILE A 18 22.12 14.90 -21.64
CA ILE A 18 22.05 13.84 -20.61
C ILE A 18 21.59 14.40 -19.24
N LEU A 19 21.50 15.73 -19.09
CA LEU A 19 21.04 16.38 -17.85
C LEU A 19 19.51 16.55 -17.89
N GLY A 20 18.77 15.48 -17.61
CA GLY A 20 17.32 15.65 -17.40
C GLY A 20 16.43 14.42 -17.50
N MET A 21 16.97 13.19 -17.48
CA MET A 21 16.10 12.05 -17.16
C MET A 21 15.88 12.03 -15.65
N SER A 22 15.01 12.91 -15.15
CA SER A 22 14.38 12.69 -13.87
C SER A 22 13.66 11.35 -13.99
N ASN A 23 14.08 10.35 -13.21
CA ASN A 23 13.24 9.18 -12.95
C ASN A 23 11.99 9.70 -12.23
N SER A 24 10.95 10.05 -12.99
CA SER A 24 9.62 10.18 -12.43
C SER A 24 9.16 8.74 -12.14
N TYR A 25 9.47 8.25 -10.93
CA TYR A 25 8.82 7.06 -10.44
C TYR A 25 7.32 7.34 -10.45
N ALA A 26 6.53 6.47 -11.08
CA ALA A 26 5.08 6.57 -10.98
C ALA A 26 4.70 6.50 -9.50
N GLU A 27 3.76 7.36 -9.06
CA GLU A 27 3.28 7.40 -7.67
C GLU A 27 2.93 5.97 -7.20
N GLN A 28 3.59 5.52 -6.13
CA GLN A 28 3.26 4.25 -5.48
C GLN A 28 2.34 4.49 -4.29
N LYS A 29 1.27 3.71 -4.18
CA LYS A 29 0.30 3.86 -3.10
C LYS A 29 -0.02 2.53 -2.42
N TRP A 30 0.08 2.48 -1.09
CA TRP A 30 -0.29 1.31 -0.29
C TRP A 30 -1.37 1.67 0.72
N TYR A 31 -2.33 0.78 0.87
CA TYR A 31 -3.47 0.91 1.77
C TYR A 31 -3.33 -0.15 2.87
N LEU A 32 -2.90 0.26 4.06
CA LEU A 32 -2.65 -0.65 5.18
C LEU A 32 -3.74 -0.48 6.24
N LEU A 33 -4.56 -1.51 6.41
CA LEU A 33 -5.76 -1.50 7.21
C LEU A 33 -5.63 -2.46 8.40
N ARG A 34 -5.90 -1.98 9.62
CA ARG A 34 -6.20 -2.88 10.73
C ARG A 34 -7.60 -3.48 10.53
N HIS A 35 -7.75 -4.79 10.72
CA HIS A 35 -9.07 -5.46 10.61
C HIS A 35 -10.19 -4.76 11.40
N PHE A 36 -11.43 -5.03 11.01
CA PHE A 36 -12.61 -4.50 11.69
C PHE A 36 -12.96 -5.26 12.97
N GLU A 37 -14.04 -4.82 13.63
CA GLU A 37 -14.52 -5.34 14.90
C GLU A 37 -14.76 -6.85 14.81
N LYS A 38 -14.24 -7.57 15.81
CA LYS A 38 -14.25 -9.02 15.89
C LYS A 38 -15.00 -9.50 17.12
N GLU A 39 -15.51 -10.72 17.06
CA GLU A 39 -16.06 -11.41 18.22
C GLU A 39 -14.96 -11.74 19.26
N LEU A 40 -15.37 -12.29 20.39
CA LEU A 40 -14.49 -12.84 21.41
C LEU A 40 -14.16 -14.31 21.12
N GLY A 41 -13.11 -14.83 21.75
CA GLY A 41 -12.65 -16.20 21.57
C GLY A 41 -11.41 -16.33 20.69
N ASP A 42 -11.04 -17.57 20.39
CA ASP A 42 -9.85 -17.87 19.59
C ASP A 42 -10.12 -17.73 18.08
N ASN A 43 -9.14 -17.14 17.38
CA ASN A 43 -9.19 -16.74 15.98
C ASN A 43 -10.56 -16.18 15.54
N PRO A 44 -11.16 -15.20 16.25
CA PRO A 44 -12.58 -14.88 16.11
C PRO A 44 -12.91 -14.31 14.73
N LYS A 45 -14.16 -14.49 14.30
CA LYS A 45 -14.72 -13.87 13.09
C LYS A 45 -15.08 -12.40 13.36
N LEU A 46 -15.40 -11.65 12.30
CA LEU A 46 -15.96 -10.31 12.43
C LEU A 46 -17.32 -10.33 13.12
N THR A 47 -17.62 -9.25 13.84
CA THR A 47 -19.00 -8.98 14.30
C THR A 47 -19.86 -8.54 13.12
N GLU A 48 -21.17 -8.38 13.35
CA GLU A 48 -22.06 -7.77 12.35
C GLU A 48 -21.62 -6.36 11.96
N GLN A 49 -21.19 -5.55 12.94
CA GLN A 49 -20.60 -4.24 12.71
C GLN A 49 -19.34 -4.34 11.82
N GLY A 50 -18.45 -5.29 12.12
CA GLY A 50 -17.24 -5.51 11.32
C GLY A 50 -17.54 -5.91 9.88
N HIS A 51 -18.56 -6.74 9.66
CA HIS A 51 -19.05 -7.06 8.33
C HIS A 51 -19.67 -5.85 7.60
N SER A 52 -20.37 -4.96 8.31
CA SER A 52 -20.88 -3.71 7.72
C SER A 52 -19.73 -2.83 7.22
N ARG A 53 -18.67 -2.71 8.03
CA ARG A 53 -17.46 -1.99 7.64
C ARG A 53 -16.71 -2.65 6.48
N ALA A 54 -16.66 -3.97 6.40
CA ALA A 54 -16.08 -4.69 5.26
C ALA A 54 -16.78 -4.35 3.94
N ARG A 55 -18.12 -4.25 3.95
CA ARG A 55 -18.89 -3.79 2.78
C ARG A 55 -18.63 -2.32 2.45
N ALA A 56 -18.51 -1.46 3.46
CA ALA A 56 -18.17 -0.05 3.26
C ALA A 56 -16.76 0.12 2.71
N LEU A 57 -15.79 -0.71 3.15
CA LEU A 57 -14.45 -0.79 2.61
C LEU A 57 -14.47 -1.16 1.12
N ALA A 58 -15.24 -2.19 0.74
CA ALA A 58 -15.39 -2.56 -0.66
C ALA A 58 -15.99 -1.40 -1.48
N THR A 59 -16.97 -0.68 -0.92
CA THR A 59 -17.56 0.51 -1.56
C THR A 59 -16.52 1.63 -1.74
N TYR A 60 -15.68 1.88 -0.74
CA TYR A 60 -14.58 2.84 -0.81
C TYR A 60 -13.60 2.50 -1.94
N PHE A 61 -13.27 1.22 -2.12
CA PHE A 61 -12.33 0.77 -3.16
C PHE A 61 -12.97 0.57 -4.55
N ARG A 62 -14.29 0.73 -4.70
CA ARG A 62 -15.02 0.44 -5.96
C ARG A 62 -14.41 1.05 -7.23
N TYR A 63 -13.88 2.26 -7.12
CA TYR A 63 -13.28 2.99 -8.25
C TYR A 63 -11.77 3.21 -8.10
N ILE A 64 -11.17 2.60 -7.07
CA ILE A 64 -9.72 2.63 -6.84
C ILE A 64 -9.19 1.28 -7.34
N PRO A 65 -8.48 1.23 -8.48
CA PRO A 65 -7.93 -0.04 -8.95
C PRO A 65 -6.96 -0.58 -7.91
N LEU A 66 -7.05 -1.87 -7.61
CA LEU A 66 -6.09 -2.56 -6.74
C LEU A 66 -5.26 -3.54 -7.57
N SER A 67 -3.94 -3.56 -7.37
CA SER A 67 -3.05 -4.56 -7.95
C SER A 67 -2.99 -5.85 -7.14
N GLY A 68 -3.36 -5.78 -5.86
CA GLY A 68 -3.48 -6.95 -5.00
C GLY A 68 -4.19 -6.64 -3.67
N VAL A 69 -4.73 -7.70 -3.08
CA VAL A 69 -5.37 -7.67 -1.75
C VAL A 69 -4.72 -8.75 -0.90
N TYR A 70 -4.16 -8.34 0.23
CA TYR A 70 -3.37 -9.19 1.12
C TYR A 70 -3.97 -9.20 2.52
N SER A 71 -3.90 -10.33 3.20
CA SER A 71 -4.25 -10.39 4.63
C SER A 71 -3.48 -11.47 5.37
N THR A 72 -3.37 -11.37 6.70
CA THR A 72 -2.92 -12.52 7.50
C THR A 72 -4.00 -13.61 7.55
N ASP A 73 -3.65 -14.84 7.91
CA ASP A 73 -4.56 -16.00 7.87
C ASP A 73 -5.67 -16.02 8.95
N TYR A 74 -5.81 -14.96 9.76
CA TYR A 74 -6.87 -14.91 10.76
C TYR A 74 -8.25 -14.68 10.10
N ARG A 75 -9.31 -15.31 10.66
CA ARG A 75 -10.67 -15.17 10.10
C ARG A 75 -11.10 -13.72 9.96
N ARG A 76 -10.83 -12.89 10.98
CA ARG A 76 -11.15 -11.46 10.99
C ARG A 76 -10.46 -10.63 9.89
N THR A 77 -9.20 -10.93 9.55
CA THR A 77 -8.45 -10.20 8.51
C THR A 77 -8.91 -10.65 7.12
N GLN A 78 -9.07 -11.96 6.92
CA GLN A 78 -9.62 -12.53 5.69
C GLN A 78 -11.02 -12.00 5.39
N GLN A 79 -11.92 -11.99 6.38
CA GLN A 79 -13.28 -11.47 6.24
C GLN A 79 -13.33 -9.96 6.03
N THR A 80 -12.36 -9.20 6.55
CA THR A 80 -12.27 -7.76 6.31
C THR A 80 -11.91 -7.49 4.84
N ALA A 81 -11.02 -8.29 4.26
CA ALA A 81 -10.54 -8.13 2.89
C ALA A 81 -11.48 -8.71 1.81
N ALA A 82 -12.30 -9.70 2.18
CA ALA A 82 -13.04 -10.55 1.24
C ALA A 82 -13.96 -9.79 0.27
N ASP A 83 -14.76 -8.83 0.76
CA ASP A 83 -15.71 -8.09 -0.08
C ASP A 83 -14.97 -7.22 -1.10
N THR A 84 -13.86 -6.58 -0.69
CA THR A 84 -13.00 -5.79 -1.60
C THR A 84 -12.36 -6.70 -2.65
N ALA A 85 -11.74 -7.81 -2.25
CA ALA A 85 -11.12 -8.75 -3.19
C ALA A 85 -12.13 -9.27 -4.22
N THR A 86 -13.33 -9.64 -3.76
CA THR A 86 -14.44 -10.10 -4.62
C THR A 86 -14.84 -9.02 -5.63
N LEU A 87 -14.99 -7.77 -5.18
CA LEU A 87 -15.34 -6.64 -6.05
C LEU A 87 -14.30 -6.42 -7.17
N HIS A 88 -13.02 -6.58 -6.85
CA HIS A 88 -11.92 -6.45 -7.81
C HIS A 88 -11.62 -7.74 -8.59
N LYS A 89 -12.37 -8.83 -8.36
CA LYS A 89 -12.13 -10.16 -8.97
C LYS A 89 -10.72 -10.69 -8.69
N GLN A 90 -10.22 -10.43 -7.48
CA GLN A 90 -8.93 -10.89 -6.99
C GLN A 90 -9.13 -11.91 -5.87
N ALA A 91 -8.12 -12.75 -5.65
CA ALA A 91 -8.03 -13.54 -4.43
C ALA A 91 -7.44 -12.69 -3.29
N VAL A 92 -7.73 -13.07 -2.05
CA VAL A 92 -6.96 -12.57 -0.90
C VAL A 92 -5.67 -13.39 -0.82
N VAL A 93 -4.53 -12.76 -1.01
CA VAL A 93 -3.22 -13.39 -0.86
C VAL A 93 -2.82 -13.39 0.61
N THR A 94 -2.49 -14.56 1.15
CA THR A 94 -2.18 -14.69 2.57
C THR A 94 -0.70 -14.44 2.80
N TYR A 95 -0.36 -13.56 3.76
CA TYR A 95 1.02 -13.32 4.18
C TYR A 95 1.25 -13.70 5.64
N ALA A 96 2.47 -14.11 5.97
CA ALA A 96 2.87 -14.47 7.31
C ALA A 96 3.34 -13.22 8.08
N PRO A 97 2.66 -12.82 9.18
CA PRO A 97 3.12 -11.68 9.98
C PRO A 97 4.44 -11.93 10.71
N SER A 98 4.91 -13.18 10.78
CA SER A 98 6.22 -13.56 11.32
C SER A 98 7.39 -13.29 10.37
N GLU A 99 7.12 -12.99 9.10
CA GLU A 99 8.13 -12.75 8.05
C GLU A 99 7.94 -11.36 7.42
N PRO A 100 8.00 -10.27 8.23
CA PRO A 100 7.65 -8.93 7.75
C PRO A 100 8.59 -8.39 6.66
N GLU A 101 9.88 -8.74 6.69
CA GLU A 101 10.86 -8.27 5.69
C GLU A 101 10.56 -8.82 4.30
N GLN A 102 10.34 -10.13 4.18
CA GLN A 102 9.98 -10.77 2.92
C GLN A 102 8.68 -10.20 2.35
N PHE A 103 7.68 -10.00 3.20
CA PHE A 103 6.41 -9.43 2.76
C PHE A 103 6.57 -7.96 2.31
N ILE A 104 7.43 -7.18 2.98
CA ILE A 104 7.74 -5.81 2.56
C ILE A 104 8.45 -5.79 1.20
N ASP A 105 9.43 -6.67 0.98
CA ASP A 105 10.12 -6.78 -0.32
C ASP A 105 9.11 -7.07 -1.44
N GLU A 106 8.14 -7.96 -1.19
CA GLU A 106 7.08 -8.29 -2.15
C GLU A 106 6.19 -7.08 -2.48
N ILE A 107 5.69 -6.36 -1.46
CA ILE A 107 4.73 -5.28 -1.71
C ILE A 107 5.39 -3.95 -2.11
N SER A 108 6.66 -3.71 -1.76
CA SER A 108 7.36 -2.44 -1.99
C SER A 108 7.59 -2.10 -3.47
N VAL A 109 7.57 -3.12 -4.33
CA VAL A 109 7.66 -2.96 -5.79
C VAL A 109 6.30 -2.80 -6.46
N LEU A 110 5.21 -2.95 -5.72
CA LEU A 110 3.83 -2.81 -6.20
C LEU A 110 3.29 -1.41 -5.92
N SER A 111 2.12 -1.11 -6.51
CA SER A 111 1.33 0.09 -6.21
C SER A 111 -0.16 -0.27 -6.23
N HIS A 112 -0.95 0.48 -5.47
CA HIS A 112 -2.36 0.23 -5.21
C HIS A 112 -2.63 -1.14 -4.59
N VAL A 113 -1.96 -1.42 -3.48
CA VAL A 113 -2.14 -2.68 -2.74
C VAL A 113 -2.96 -2.43 -1.47
N LEU A 114 -3.96 -3.29 -1.20
CA LEU A 114 -4.63 -3.34 0.10
C LEU A 114 -4.01 -4.43 0.96
N VAL A 115 -3.53 -4.07 2.14
CA VAL A 115 -3.00 -4.99 3.15
C VAL A 115 -3.88 -4.92 4.39
N VAL A 116 -4.40 -6.06 4.85
CA VAL A 116 -5.22 -6.15 6.06
C VAL A 116 -4.51 -6.96 7.15
N GLY A 117 -4.28 -6.33 8.28
CA GLY A 117 -3.49 -6.89 9.38
C GLY A 117 -4.01 -6.49 10.76
N HIS A 118 -3.08 -6.35 11.71
CA HIS A 118 -3.37 -6.18 13.13
C HIS A 118 -2.85 -4.85 13.67
N SER A 119 -3.29 -4.49 14.89
CA SER A 119 -2.87 -3.30 15.63
C SER A 119 -1.35 -3.21 15.79
N ASN A 120 -0.70 -4.36 15.98
CA ASN A 120 0.72 -4.48 16.23
C ASN A 120 1.57 -4.77 14.98
N THR A 121 0.97 -4.88 13.78
CA THR A 121 1.72 -5.18 12.54
C THR A 121 1.54 -4.10 11.49
N ILE A 122 0.37 -3.48 11.41
CA ILE A 122 0.09 -2.43 10.42
C ILE A 122 0.99 -1.20 10.60
N PRO A 123 1.20 -0.65 11.82
CA PRO A 123 2.13 0.46 12.00
C PRO A 123 3.57 0.14 11.58
N ASP A 124 4.03 -1.09 11.83
CA ASP A 124 5.37 -1.52 11.45
C ASP A 124 5.52 -1.63 9.93
N LEU A 125 4.52 -2.20 9.24
CA LEU A 125 4.52 -2.24 7.77
C LEU A 125 4.49 -0.84 7.15
N VAL A 126 3.73 0.11 7.74
CA VAL A 126 3.75 1.51 7.30
C VAL A 126 5.14 2.11 7.44
N ARG A 127 5.79 1.92 8.60
CA ARG A 127 7.15 2.41 8.87
C ARG A 127 8.18 1.77 7.92
N ALA A 128 8.06 0.48 7.65
CA ALA A 128 8.95 -0.23 6.73
C ALA A 128 8.83 0.24 5.27
N LEU A 129 7.67 0.75 4.85
CA LEU A 129 7.50 1.40 3.54
C LEU A 129 8.05 2.84 3.49
N GLY A 130 8.57 3.35 4.61
CA GLY A 130 9.08 4.71 4.78
C GLY A 130 8.03 5.72 5.25
N GLY A 131 6.85 5.25 5.63
CA GLY A 131 5.77 6.08 6.14
C GLY A 131 5.85 6.35 7.64
N GLU A 132 4.94 7.19 8.13
CA GLU A 132 4.81 7.52 9.55
C GLU A 132 3.50 6.95 10.10
N ALA A 133 3.59 6.06 11.10
CA ALA A 133 2.43 5.53 11.80
C ALA A 133 2.59 5.63 13.32
N LYS A 134 1.54 6.11 13.97
CA LYS A 134 1.36 5.91 15.41
C LYS A 134 0.96 4.47 15.67
N ASP A 135 1.42 3.94 16.80
CA ASP A 135 1.00 2.63 17.25
C ASP A 135 -0.52 2.60 17.46
N LEU A 136 -1.13 1.45 17.17
CA LEU A 136 -2.55 1.23 17.36
C LEU A 136 -2.80 0.41 18.62
N THR A 137 -3.87 0.75 19.32
CA THR A 137 -4.42 -0.05 20.40
C THR A 137 -5.36 -1.12 19.87
N GLU A 138 -5.74 -2.06 20.74
CA GLU A 138 -6.77 -3.04 20.42
C GLU A 138 -8.15 -2.43 20.10
N ARG A 139 -8.37 -1.15 20.38
CA ARG A 139 -9.65 -0.46 20.13
C ARG A 139 -9.70 0.32 18.82
N ASP A 140 -8.56 0.55 18.16
CA ASP A 140 -8.47 1.33 16.92
C ASP A 140 -8.90 0.56 15.66
N TYR A 141 -10.07 -0.11 15.70
CA TYR A 141 -10.52 -0.97 14.61
C TYR A 141 -10.70 -0.19 13.31
N GLY A 142 -10.35 -0.82 12.19
CA GLY A 142 -10.59 -0.24 10.88
C GLY A 142 -9.79 1.02 10.56
N ARG A 143 -8.70 1.28 11.29
CA ARG A 143 -7.77 2.34 10.96
C ARG A 143 -7.07 2.01 9.64
N LEU A 144 -7.26 2.88 8.64
CA LEU A 144 -6.59 2.80 7.35
C LEU A 144 -5.44 3.82 7.30
N PHE A 145 -4.25 3.33 6.98
CA PHE A 145 -3.12 4.16 6.57
C PHE A 145 -3.00 4.12 5.05
N ILE A 146 -2.83 5.29 4.45
CA ILE A 146 -2.54 5.44 3.02
C ILE A 146 -1.12 5.97 2.92
N VAL A 147 -0.20 5.12 2.47
CA VAL A 147 1.19 5.47 2.24
C VAL A 147 1.33 5.80 0.76
N THR A 148 1.79 7.01 0.46
CA THR A 148 2.05 7.47 -0.91
C THR A 148 3.52 7.78 -1.05
N ARG A 149 4.20 7.14 -1.99
CA ARG A 149 5.58 7.46 -2.39
C ARG A 149 5.56 8.15 -3.75
N ASP A 150 6.16 9.33 -3.79
CA ASP A 150 6.39 10.13 -5.00
C ASP A 150 7.87 10.50 -5.06
N GLY A 151 8.62 9.82 -5.93
CA GLY A 151 10.09 9.86 -5.94
C GLY A 151 10.67 9.46 -4.58
N ASP A 152 11.50 10.33 -4.00
CA ASP A 152 12.13 10.13 -2.68
C ASP A 152 11.23 10.56 -1.51
N SER A 153 10.06 11.16 -1.79
CA SER A 153 9.13 11.63 -0.75
C SER A 153 8.11 10.55 -0.41
N VAL A 154 7.94 10.28 0.89
CA VAL A 154 6.89 9.38 1.39
C VAL A 154 5.97 10.16 2.32
N MET A 155 4.67 10.10 2.03
CA MET A 155 3.62 10.74 2.83
C MET A 155 2.68 9.66 3.39
N THR A 156 2.24 9.82 4.63
CA THR A 156 1.24 8.94 5.23
C THR A 156 -0.01 9.72 5.64
N GLN A 157 -1.17 9.23 5.22
CA GLN A 157 -2.47 9.68 5.71
C GLN A 157 -3.12 8.60 6.57
N SER A 158 -3.84 9.01 7.60
CA SER A 158 -4.51 8.11 8.53
C SER A 158 -5.99 8.45 8.58
N VAL A 159 -6.84 7.52 8.14
CA VAL A 159 -8.28 7.76 7.93
C VAL A 159 -9.14 6.66 8.55
N ILE A 160 -10.41 6.99 8.79
CA ILE A 160 -11.46 6.05 9.16
C ILE A 160 -12.53 6.14 8.08
N ILE A 161 -12.86 5.00 7.46
CA ILE A 161 -13.92 4.93 6.46
C ILE A 161 -15.28 4.90 7.18
N PRO A 162 -16.22 5.82 6.86
CA PRO A 162 -17.59 5.78 7.37
C PRO A 162 -18.35 4.55 6.87
N PHE A 163 -19.30 4.04 7.67
CA PHE A 163 -20.05 2.82 7.39
C PHE A 163 -21.45 2.83 8.02
#